data_AF-V4KDA0-F1
#
_entry.id   AF-V4KDA0-F1
#
_cell.length_a   1.000
_cell.length_b   1.000
_cell.length_c   1.000
_cell.angle_alpha   90.00
_cell.angle_beta   90.00
_cell.angle_gamma   90.00
#
_symmetry.space_group_name_H-M   'P 1'
#
loop_
_entity.id
_entity.type
_entity.pdbx_description
1 polymer ?
#
loop_
_entity_poly.entity_id
_entity_poly.type
_entity_poly.pdbx_seq_one_letter_code
_entity_poly.pdbx_strand_id
1 'polypeptide(L)'
;MPRVDPGQYLVEVADVLRLGDRELRELASLALGSGGLFVTSPSIVTVRTSQGALRLAIGVGSLILDERPPFRHYVIAAPEWVDACRAGAREPSFRSLGGPSVSLEGVAVAVDVSDPVALALNSSVLTGEFTTSTEGRPLLVVIGEGGNNVNALSLAPDSYLLGALSGRAHELLTYLLTLYTSCQRGPP
;
A
#
# COMPACT_ATOMS: atom_id res chain seq x y z
N MET A 1 -9.33 -9.47 12.32
CA MET A 1 -10.01 -9.66 11.02
C MET A 1 -11.37 -8.98 11.06
N PRO A 2 -11.58 -7.82 10.40
CA PRO A 2 -12.90 -7.22 10.20
C PRO A 2 -13.79 -8.05 9.27
N ARG A 3 -15.10 -7.95 9.47
CA ARG A 3 -16.11 -8.44 8.53
C ARG A 3 -16.35 -7.41 7.45
N VAL A 4 -16.47 -7.87 6.21
CA VAL A 4 -16.95 -7.09 5.07
C VAL A 4 -18.32 -7.60 4.66
N ASP A 5 -19.18 -6.71 4.21
CA ASP A 5 -20.59 -6.98 3.93
C ASP A 5 -20.96 -6.62 2.48
N PRO A 6 -22.04 -7.23 1.93
CA PRO A 6 -22.50 -6.94 0.59
C PRO A 6 -22.79 -5.45 0.38
N GLY A 7 -22.38 -4.92 -0.77
CA GLY A 7 -22.56 -3.50 -1.13
C GLY A 7 -21.35 -2.60 -0.86
N GLN A 8 -20.36 -3.07 -0.09
CA GLN A 8 -19.06 -2.39 0.02
C GLN A 8 -18.27 -2.49 -1.29
N TYR A 9 -17.28 -1.61 -1.44
CA TYR A 9 -16.50 -1.43 -2.66
C TYR A 9 -15.05 -1.86 -2.46
N LEU A 10 -14.58 -2.81 -3.25
CA LEU A 10 -13.19 -3.24 -3.31
C LEU A 10 -12.44 -2.48 -4.41
N VAL A 11 -11.34 -1.83 -4.06
CA VAL A 11 -10.29 -1.40 -4.99
C VAL A 11 -9.11 -2.36 -4.83
N GLU A 12 -8.88 -3.19 -5.84
CA GLU A 12 -7.84 -4.22 -5.81
C GLU A 12 -6.45 -3.58 -6.01
N VAL A 13 -5.41 -4.12 -5.36
CA VAL A 13 -4.07 -3.53 -5.38
C VAL A 13 -3.52 -3.33 -6.80
N ALA A 14 -3.78 -4.22 -7.75
CA ALA A 14 -3.35 -4.06 -9.14
C ALA A 14 -3.98 -2.85 -9.83
N ASP A 15 -5.19 -2.46 -9.43
CA ASP A 15 -5.82 -1.22 -9.91
C ASP A 15 -5.25 -0.01 -9.17
N VAL A 16 -4.96 -0.11 -7.86
CA VAL A 16 -4.25 0.94 -7.08
C VAL A 16 -2.88 1.26 -7.70
N LEU A 17 -2.10 0.24 -8.06
CA LEU A 17 -0.77 0.39 -8.65
C LEU A 17 -0.77 1.08 -10.02
N ARG A 18 -1.94 1.31 -10.64
CA ARG A 18 -2.10 2.04 -11.91
C ARG A 18 -2.56 3.49 -11.74
N LEU A 19 -3.05 3.86 -10.56
CA LEU A 19 -3.54 5.22 -10.28
C LEU A 19 -2.40 6.23 -10.25
N GLY A 20 -2.59 7.42 -10.81
CA GLY A 20 -1.63 8.53 -10.68
C GLY A 20 -1.62 9.16 -9.27
N ASP A 21 -0.65 10.02 -8.97
CA ASP A 21 -0.50 10.68 -7.66
C ASP A 21 -1.79 11.33 -7.16
N ARG A 22 -2.47 12.12 -8.02
CA ARG A 22 -3.74 12.76 -7.65
C ARG A 22 -4.81 11.75 -7.24
N GLU A 23 -4.93 10.66 -7.99
CA GLU A 23 -5.92 9.61 -7.75
C GLU A 23 -5.60 8.83 -6.46
N LEU A 24 -4.31 8.56 -6.20
CA LEU A 24 -3.85 7.95 -4.95
C LEU A 24 -4.18 8.84 -3.74
N ARG A 25 -3.95 10.16 -3.82
CA ARG A 25 -4.31 11.09 -2.74
C ARG A 25 -5.80 11.15 -2.48
N GLU A 26 -6.60 11.16 -3.55
CA GLU A 26 -8.07 11.15 -3.45
C GLU A 26 -8.56 9.83 -2.82
N LEU A 27 -8.03 8.69 -3.24
CA LEU A 27 -8.33 7.39 -2.66
C LEU A 27 -7.92 7.31 -1.18
N ALA A 28 -6.75 7.82 -0.83
CA ALA A 28 -6.30 7.87 0.55
C ALA A 28 -7.21 8.76 1.41
N SER A 29 -7.56 9.94 0.92
CA SER A 29 -8.47 10.85 1.63
C SER A 29 -9.84 10.21 1.85
N LEU A 30 -10.38 9.51 0.86
CA LEU A 30 -11.65 8.79 0.98
C LEU A 30 -11.56 7.67 2.03
N ALA A 31 -10.48 6.87 1.99
CA ALA A 31 -10.27 5.77 2.93
C ALA A 31 -10.07 6.28 4.37
N LEU A 32 -9.32 7.37 4.57
CA LEU A 32 -9.14 7.98 5.89
C LEU A 32 -10.45 8.56 6.44
N GLY A 33 -11.24 9.24 5.59
CA GLY A 33 -12.50 9.87 6.00
C GLY A 33 -13.62 8.89 6.32
N SER A 34 -13.71 7.79 5.57
CA SER A 34 -14.76 6.76 5.73
C SER A 34 -14.35 5.62 6.67
N GLY A 35 -13.08 5.57 7.11
CA GLY A 35 -12.58 4.43 7.87
C GLY A 35 -12.47 3.15 7.02
N GLY A 36 -11.94 3.28 5.80
CA GLY A 36 -11.73 2.17 4.88
C GLY A 36 -10.85 1.06 5.46
N LEU A 37 -11.05 -0.16 4.98
CA LEU A 37 -10.29 -1.33 5.39
C LEU A 37 -9.10 -1.54 4.45
N PHE A 38 -7.89 -1.34 4.96
CA PHE A 38 -6.64 -1.61 4.27
C PHE A 38 -6.22 -3.06 4.48
N VAL A 39 -6.16 -3.83 3.41
CA VAL A 39 -5.87 -5.27 3.44
C VAL A 39 -4.40 -5.50 3.75
N THR A 40 -4.11 -6.18 4.86
CA THR A 40 -2.77 -6.42 5.39
C THR A 40 -2.25 -7.83 5.13
N SER A 41 -3.12 -8.75 4.69
CA SER A 41 -2.72 -10.12 4.32
C SER A 41 -3.60 -10.62 3.17
N PRO A 42 -3.07 -11.51 2.30
CA PRO A 42 -3.85 -12.07 1.19
C PRO A 42 -5.17 -12.66 1.69
N SER A 43 -6.27 -12.25 1.07
CA SER A 43 -7.61 -12.64 1.49
C SER A 43 -8.44 -13.04 0.28
N ILE A 44 -9.63 -13.62 0.51
CA ILE A 44 -10.58 -13.94 -0.56
C ILE A 44 -11.88 -13.20 -0.26
N VAL A 45 -12.45 -12.56 -1.28
CA VAL A 45 -13.79 -11.98 -1.21
C VAL A 45 -14.64 -12.43 -2.38
N THR A 46 -15.95 -12.41 -2.21
CA THR A 46 -16.89 -12.64 -3.30
C THR A 46 -17.37 -11.30 -3.86
N VAL A 47 -17.20 -11.05 -5.16
CA VAL A 47 -17.56 -9.79 -5.84
C VAL A 47 -18.62 -9.98 -6.91
N ARG A 48 -19.40 -8.93 -7.19
CA ARG A 48 -20.37 -8.88 -8.28
C ARG A 48 -19.69 -8.58 -9.60
N THR A 49 -19.99 -9.38 -10.62
CA THR A 49 -19.57 -9.16 -12.00
C THR A 49 -20.79 -9.21 -12.93
N SER A 50 -20.62 -8.85 -14.20
CA SER A 50 -21.67 -8.99 -15.23
C SER A 50 -22.08 -10.45 -15.47
N GLN A 51 -21.22 -11.42 -15.11
CA GLN A 51 -21.46 -12.85 -15.27
C GLN A 51 -21.98 -13.52 -13.97
N GLY A 52 -22.20 -12.75 -12.91
CA GLY A 52 -22.60 -13.26 -11.59
C GLY A 52 -21.54 -13.03 -10.51
N ALA A 53 -21.69 -13.73 -9.39
CA ALA A 53 -20.75 -13.62 -8.26
C ALA A 53 -19.46 -14.41 -8.54
N LEU A 54 -18.31 -13.79 -8.28
CA LEU A 54 -16.98 -14.39 -8.46
C LEU A 54 -16.18 -14.32 -7.16
N ARG A 55 -15.51 -15.41 -6.78
CA ARG A 55 -14.53 -15.38 -5.69
C ARG A 55 -13.21 -14.86 -6.22
N LEU A 56 -12.72 -13.78 -5.63
CA LEU A 56 -11.49 -13.10 -5.99
C LEU A 56 -10.50 -13.19 -4.83
N ALA A 57 -9.29 -13.65 -5.12
CA ALA A 57 -8.16 -13.46 -4.21
C ALA A 57 -7.70 -12.01 -4.33
N ILE A 58 -7.60 -11.30 -3.21
CA ILE A 58 -7.21 -9.89 -3.16
C ILE A 58 -5.84 -9.75 -2.54
N GLY A 59 -5.00 -8.91 -3.16
CA GLY A 59 -3.64 -8.67 -2.72
C GLY A 59 -3.56 -7.75 -1.51
N VAL A 60 -2.44 -7.85 -0.78
CA VAL A 60 -2.05 -6.88 0.25
C VAL A 60 -1.94 -5.50 -0.38
N GLY A 61 -2.44 -4.47 0.29
CA GLY A 61 -2.54 -3.12 -0.26
C GLY A 61 -3.87 -2.79 -0.95
N SER A 62 -4.77 -3.77 -1.09
CA SER A 62 -6.15 -3.52 -1.52
C SER A 62 -6.93 -2.72 -0.48
N LEU A 63 -7.97 -2.02 -0.93
CA LEU A 63 -8.87 -1.24 -0.08
C LEU A 63 -10.31 -1.71 -0.20
N ILE A 64 -11.01 -1.76 0.94
CA ILE A 64 -12.46 -1.97 0.98
C ILE A 64 -13.11 -0.77 1.64
N LEU A 65 -14.09 -0.17 0.95
CA LEU A 65 -14.71 1.11 1.29
C LEU A 65 -16.22 0.96 1.43
N ASP A 66 -16.81 1.73 2.33
CA ASP A 66 -18.28 1.86 2.45
C ASP A 66 -18.84 2.80 1.37
N GLU A 67 -18.03 3.77 0.94
CA GLU A 67 -18.38 4.74 -0.08
C GLU A 67 -17.83 4.34 -1.45
N ARG A 68 -18.57 4.66 -2.52
CA ARG A 68 -18.19 4.31 -3.88
C ARG A 68 -16.99 5.14 -4.33
N PRO A 69 -15.83 4.54 -4.63
CA PRO A 69 -14.71 5.29 -5.16
C PRO A 69 -14.95 5.68 -6.63
N PRO A 70 -14.39 6.81 -7.10
CA PRO A 70 -14.45 7.23 -8.50
C PRO A 70 -13.48 6.46 -9.42
N PHE A 71 -12.83 5.42 -8.90
CA PHE A 71 -11.88 4.57 -9.62
C PHE A 71 -12.49 3.22 -9.98
N ARG A 72 -11.74 2.40 -10.72
CA ARG A 72 -12.14 1.02 -10.96
C ARG A 72 -12.28 0.27 -9.64
N HIS A 73 -13.43 -0.37 -9.46
CA HIS A 73 -13.76 -1.11 -8.24
C HIS A 73 -14.66 -2.30 -8.54
N TYR A 74 -14.74 -3.20 -7.57
CA TYR A 74 -15.71 -4.29 -7.52
C TYR A 74 -16.67 -4.07 -6.35
N VAL A 75 -17.88 -4.63 -6.44
CA VAL A 75 -18.85 -4.56 -5.33
C VAL A 75 -18.87 -5.90 -4.63
N ILE A 76 -18.71 -5.90 -3.30
CA ILE A 76 -18.80 -7.10 -2.47
C ILE A 76 -20.21 -7.70 -2.59
N ALA A 77 -20.27 -9.01 -2.85
CA ALA A 77 -21.50 -9.75 -3.12
C ALA A 77 -21.99 -10.58 -1.93
N ALA A 78 -21.08 -11.02 -1.06
CA ALA A 78 -21.35 -11.87 0.09
C ALA A 78 -20.55 -11.39 1.31
N PRO A 79 -21.03 -11.67 2.54
CA PRO A 79 -20.26 -11.35 3.73
C PRO A 79 -19.02 -12.25 3.85
N GLU A 80 -17.88 -11.64 4.13
CA GLU A 80 -16.58 -12.33 4.22
C GLU A 80 -15.78 -11.75 5.40
N TRP A 81 -14.77 -12.47 5.86
CA TRP A 81 -13.80 -11.94 6.82
C TRP A 81 -12.47 -11.71 6.12
N VAL A 82 -11.90 -10.51 6.28
CA VAL A 82 -10.71 -10.07 5.56
C VAL A 82 -9.65 -9.64 6.55
N ASP A 83 -8.41 -10.08 6.36
CA ASP A 83 -7.28 -9.62 7.16
C ASP A 83 -6.87 -8.22 6.73
N ALA A 84 -7.53 -7.26 7.37
CA ALA A 84 -7.37 -5.84 7.13
C ALA A 84 -7.37 -5.06 8.44
N CYS A 85 -6.84 -3.84 8.36
CA CYS A 85 -6.92 -2.85 9.42
C CYS A 85 -7.80 -1.68 8.97
N ARG A 86 -8.44 -0.99 9.93
CA ARG A 86 -9.25 0.20 9.65
C ARG A 86 -8.35 1.44 9.57
N ALA A 87 -8.24 2.04 8.40
CA ALA A 87 -7.54 3.31 8.18
C ALA A 87 -8.26 4.46 8.90
N GLY A 88 -7.54 5.56 9.18
CA GLY A 88 -8.10 6.77 9.79
C GLY A 88 -8.34 6.68 11.31
N ALA A 89 -7.84 5.65 11.99
CA ALA A 89 -7.96 5.52 13.45
C ALA A 89 -7.05 6.52 14.22
N ARG A 90 -6.06 7.10 13.54
CA ARG A 90 -5.14 8.14 14.03
C ARG A 90 -4.53 8.90 12.86
N GLU A 91 -3.78 9.95 13.18
CA GLU A 91 -2.90 10.62 12.21
C GLU A 91 -1.84 9.65 11.64
N PRO A 92 -1.65 9.62 10.31
CA PRO A 92 -0.55 8.91 9.68
C PRO A 92 0.82 9.40 10.19
N SER A 93 1.80 8.48 10.29
CA SER A 93 3.13 8.82 10.81
C SER A 93 4.23 8.01 10.15
N PHE A 94 5.08 8.70 9.40
CA PHE A 94 6.34 8.20 8.82
C PHE A 94 7.23 9.40 8.51
N ARG A 95 8.53 9.18 8.33
CA ARG A 95 9.49 10.24 8.00
C ARG A 95 10.10 10.02 6.63
N SER A 96 10.19 11.07 5.82
CA SER A 96 11.07 11.03 4.64
C SER A 96 12.52 11.14 5.10
N LEU A 97 13.36 10.25 4.60
CA LEU A 97 14.81 10.42 4.70
C LEU A 97 15.25 11.53 3.75
N GLY A 98 16.36 12.19 4.10
CA GLY A 98 17.06 13.13 3.23
C GLY A 98 18.44 12.59 2.86
N GLY A 99 19.28 13.46 2.27
CA GLY A 99 20.68 13.17 1.96
C GLY A 99 20.94 12.98 0.46
N PRO A 100 22.17 12.53 0.10
CA PRO A 100 22.55 12.31 -1.29
C PRO A 100 21.64 11.27 -1.95
N SER A 101 21.29 11.53 -3.20
CA SER A 101 20.27 10.77 -3.92
C SER A 101 20.76 10.20 -5.25
N VAL A 102 20.04 9.20 -5.73
CA VAL A 102 20.24 8.59 -7.04
C VAL A 102 18.89 8.35 -7.71
N SER A 103 18.80 8.64 -9.01
CA SER A 103 17.65 8.25 -9.82
C SER A 103 17.79 6.80 -10.25
N LEU A 104 16.76 6.00 -10.00
CA LEU A 104 16.77 4.56 -10.29
C LEU A 104 15.42 4.12 -10.84
N GLU A 105 15.47 3.23 -11.82
CA GLU A 105 14.38 2.35 -12.19
C GLU A 105 14.80 0.92 -11.83
N GLY A 106 13.92 0.18 -11.16
CA GLY A 106 14.27 -1.16 -10.71
C GLY A 106 13.09 -1.94 -10.15
N VAL A 107 13.34 -3.21 -9.84
CA VAL A 107 12.36 -4.09 -9.24
C VAL A 107 12.42 -3.96 -7.72
N ALA A 108 11.26 -3.72 -7.10
CA ALA A 108 11.13 -3.69 -5.67
C ALA A 108 11.12 -5.11 -5.08
N VAL A 109 11.89 -5.32 -4.02
CA VAL A 109 12.05 -6.60 -3.33
C VAL A 109 11.75 -6.39 -1.85
N ALA A 110 10.70 -7.05 -1.35
CA ALA A 110 10.38 -7.05 0.06
C ALA A 110 11.39 -7.90 0.83
N VAL A 111 12.09 -7.28 1.78
CA VAL A 111 13.07 -7.94 2.67
C VAL A 111 12.37 -8.55 3.88
N ASP A 112 11.31 -7.88 4.37
CA ASP A 112 10.45 -8.40 5.43
C ASP A 112 9.07 -8.69 4.87
N VAL A 113 8.74 -9.98 4.73
CA VAL A 113 7.44 -10.44 4.20
C VAL A 113 6.29 -10.22 5.20
N SER A 114 6.60 -9.86 6.44
CA SER A 114 5.60 -9.58 7.47
C SER A 114 5.11 -8.14 7.40
N ASP A 115 5.83 -7.26 6.70
CA ASP A 115 5.44 -5.87 6.51
C ASP A 115 4.47 -5.71 5.32
N PRO A 116 3.22 -5.29 5.55
CA PRO A 116 2.22 -5.18 4.48
C PRO A 116 2.58 -4.14 3.42
N VAL A 117 3.27 -3.06 3.77
CA VAL A 117 3.65 -2.00 2.82
C VAL A 117 4.72 -2.51 1.87
N ALA A 118 5.76 -3.17 2.39
CA ALA A 118 6.79 -3.80 1.57
C ALA A 118 6.19 -4.91 0.70
N LEU A 119 5.35 -5.76 1.28
CA LEU A 119 4.73 -6.87 0.55
C LEU A 119 3.81 -6.41 -0.58
N ALA A 120 3.04 -5.33 -0.38
CA ALA A 120 2.16 -4.77 -1.41
C ALA A 120 2.88 -4.33 -2.69
N LEU A 121 4.15 -3.93 -2.58
CA LEU A 121 4.98 -3.48 -3.70
C LEU A 121 5.97 -4.54 -4.19
N ASN A 122 6.00 -5.72 -3.58
CA ASN A 122 6.96 -6.75 -3.93
C ASN A 122 6.85 -7.13 -5.42
N SER A 123 7.98 -7.23 -6.10
CA SER A 123 8.10 -7.49 -7.54
C SER A 123 7.50 -6.42 -8.47
N SER A 124 7.12 -5.25 -7.95
CA SER A 124 6.72 -4.11 -8.79
C SER A 124 7.94 -3.39 -9.35
N VAL A 125 7.85 -2.92 -10.60
CA VAL A 125 8.84 -1.99 -11.16
C VAL A 125 8.54 -0.59 -10.61
N LEU A 126 9.53 0.00 -9.94
CA LEU A 126 9.44 1.33 -9.36
C LEU A 126 10.46 2.24 -10.03
N THR A 127 10.04 3.48 -10.28
CA THR A 127 10.88 4.57 -10.76
C THR A 127 10.90 5.68 -9.72
N GLY A 128 12.03 6.35 -9.56
CA GLY A 128 12.10 7.51 -8.69
C GLY A 128 13.51 7.95 -8.36
N GLU A 129 13.59 8.96 -7.53
CA GLU A 129 14.80 9.38 -6.86
C GLU A 129 14.82 8.79 -5.45
N PHE A 130 15.94 8.18 -5.06
CA PHE A 130 16.09 7.50 -3.78
C PHE A 130 17.28 8.07 -3.03
N THR A 131 17.15 8.23 -1.72
CA THR A 131 18.30 8.49 -0.85
C THR A 131 19.25 7.29 -0.86
N THR A 132 20.54 7.57 -0.73
CA THR A 132 21.59 6.57 -0.49
C THR A 132 21.77 6.26 1.01
N SER A 133 20.94 6.86 1.87
CA SER A 133 20.93 6.57 3.31
C SER A 133 20.65 5.09 3.60
N THR A 134 21.39 4.56 4.57
CA THR A 134 21.22 3.20 5.10
C THR A 134 20.60 3.20 6.49
N GLU A 135 19.97 4.32 6.90
CA GLU A 135 19.30 4.44 8.19
C GLU A 135 18.13 3.43 8.31
N GLY A 136 18.07 2.75 9.45
CA GLY A 136 17.03 1.78 9.78
C GLY A 136 17.25 0.40 9.16
N ARG A 137 16.39 -0.56 9.57
CA ARG A 137 16.34 -1.91 9.01
C ARG A 137 15.59 -1.86 7.66
N PRO A 138 16.16 -2.31 6.54
CA PRO A 138 15.46 -2.28 5.26
C PRO A 138 14.23 -3.19 5.27
N LEU A 139 13.12 -2.67 4.77
CA LEU A 139 11.87 -3.41 4.55
C LEU A 139 11.63 -3.65 3.06
N LEU A 140 11.91 -2.65 2.23
CA LEU A 140 11.77 -2.71 0.77
C LEU A 140 13.03 -2.14 0.11
N VAL A 141 13.63 -2.93 -0.77
CA VAL A 141 14.82 -2.54 -1.55
C VAL A 141 14.43 -2.46 -3.03
N VAL A 142 14.92 -1.45 -3.75
CA VAL A 142 14.80 -1.39 -5.21
C VAL A 142 16.13 -1.79 -5.82
N ILE A 143 16.09 -2.80 -6.70
CA ILE A 143 17.26 -3.32 -7.41
C ILE A 143 17.16 -2.88 -8.87
N GLY A 144 18.05 -2.00 -9.29
CA GLY A 144 18.15 -1.56 -10.67
C GLY A 144 19.12 -2.40 -11.51
N GLU A 145 19.28 -1.99 -12.76
CA GLU A 145 20.22 -2.64 -13.68
C GLU A 145 21.66 -2.60 -13.15
N GLY A 146 22.43 -3.65 -13.44
CA GLY A 146 23.82 -3.78 -12.97
C GLY A 146 23.97 -4.15 -11.49
N GLY A 147 22.87 -4.41 -10.77
CA GLY A 147 22.88 -4.88 -9.38
C GLY A 147 22.96 -3.77 -8.34
N ASN A 148 22.92 -2.50 -8.75
CA ASN A 148 22.81 -1.38 -7.83
C ASN A 148 21.48 -1.46 -7.08
N ASN A 149 21.51 -1.18 -5.78
CA ASN A 149 20.33 -1.22 -4.94
C ASN A 149 20.25 -0.04 -3.97
N VAL A 150 19.02 0.29 -3.58
CA VAL A 150 18.72 1.36 -2.63
C VAL A 150 17.56 0.93 -1.74
N ASN A 151 17.59 1.38 -0.48
CA ASN A 151 16.50 1.16 0.46
C ASN A 151 15.37 2.16 0.13
N ALA A 152 14.25 1.65 -0.38
CA ALA A 152 13.07 2.46 -0.66
C ALA A 152 12.21 2.67 0.60
N LEU A 153 12.20 1.67 1.49
CA LEU A 153 11.54 1.72 2.79
C LEU A 153 12.41 1.04 3.84
N SER A 154 12.60 1.72 4.97
CA SER A 154 13.27 1.18 6.15
C SER A 154 12.42 1.36 7.40
N LEU A 155 12.79 0.64 8.46
CA LEU A 155 12.17 0.72 9.78
C LEU A 155 13.19 1.19 10.82
N ALA A 156 12.86 2.28 11.51
CA ALA A 156 13.48 2.71 12.76
C ALA A 156 12.63 2.24 13.96
N PRO A 157 13.14 2.27 15.20
CA PRO A 157 12.42 1.77 16.38
C PRO A 157 10.98 2.29 16.52
N ASP A 158 10.74 3.55 16.15
CA ASP A 158 9.43 4.19 16.33
C ASP A 158 8.80 4.72 15.03
N SER A 159 9.39 4.43 13.86
CA SER A 159 8.93 5.07 12.62
C SER A 159 9.34 4.34 11.35
N TYR A 160 8.45 4.39 10.36
CA TYR A 160 8.80 4.09 8.97
C TYR A 160 9.65 5.23 8.39
N LEU A 161 10.69 4.84 7.66
CA LEU A 161 11.60 5.74 6.98
C LEU A 161 11.45 5.57 5.47
N LEU A 162 10.86 6.57 4.83
CA LEU A 162 10.66 6.62 3.38
C LEU A 162 11.95 7.06 2.70
N GLY A 163 12.57 6.15 1.95
CA GLY A 163 13.79 6.41 1.18
C GLY A 163 13.55 6.90 -0.24
N ALA A 164 12.34 6.71 -0.77
CA ALA A 164 11.92 7.29 -2.05
C ALA A 164 11.57 8.77 -1.89
N LEU A 165 12.32 9.64 -2.56
CA LEU A 165 12.22 11.10 -2.46
C LEU A 165 11.25 11.69 -3.50
N SER A 166 11.15 11.06 -4.67
CA SER A 166 10.26 11.50 -5.75
C SER A 166 9.91 10.35 -6.71
N GLY A 167 9.00 10.61 -7.66
CA GLY A 167 8.58 9.66 -8.68
C GLY A 167 7.60 8.60 -8.17
N ARG A 168 7.42 7.53 -8.97
CA ARG A 168 6.40 6.51 -8.74
C ARG A 168 6.56 5.78 -7.41
N ALA A 169 7.80 5.51 -7.01
CA ALA A 169 8.12 4.88 -5.74
C ALA A 169 7.61 5.74 -4.57
N HIS A 170 7.87 7.05 -4.62
CA HIS A 170 7.46 7.99 -3.57
C HIS A 170 5.93 8.07 -3.45
N GLU A 171 5.22 8.19 -4.58
CA GLU A 171 3.76 8.27 -4.62
C GLU A 171 3.10 7.04 -3.96
N LEU A 172 3.50 5.84 -4.39
CA LEU A 172 2.92 4.58 -3.92
C LEU A 172 3.26 4.31 -2.46
N LEU A 173 4.52 4.48 -2.06
CA LEU A 173 4.93 4.27 -0.68
C LEU A 173 4.28 5.28 0.27
N THR A 174 4.17 6.54 -0.13
CA THR A 174 3.45 7.56 0.63
C THR A 174 2.00 7.15 0.83
N TYR A 175 1.29 6.77 -0.25
CA TYR A 175 -0.08 6.28 -0.17
C TYR A 175 -0.24 5.10 0.79
N LEU A 176 0.58 4.05 0.65
CA LEU A 176 0.50 2.85 1.47
C LEU A 176 0.83 3.13 2.94
N LEU A 177 1.89 3.90 3.21
CA LEU A 177 2.27 4.30 4.57
C LEU A 177 1.20 5.16 5.21
N THR A 178 0.60 6.09 4.46
CA THR A 178 -0.50 6.93 4.95
C THR A 178 -1.64 6.07 5.49
N LEU A 179 -2.06 5.07 4.73
CA LEU A 179 -3.15 4.17 5.15
C LEU A 179 -2.74 3.26 6.30
N TYR A 180 -1.59 2.59 6.17
CA TYR A 180 -1.17 1.58 7.14
C TYR A 180 -0.81 2.18 8.51
N THR A 181 -0.08 3.29 8.54
CA THR A 181 0.30 3.93 9.81
C THR A 181 -0.89 4.60 10.50
N SER A 182 -1.93 4.98 9.73
CA SER A 182 -3.20 5.47 10.29
C SER A 182 -4.04 4.39 10.99
N CYS A 183 -3.74 3.10 10.79
CA CYS A 183 -4.47 2.00 11.40
C CYS A 183 -3.69 1.30 12.54
N GLN A 184 -2.35 1.21 12.47
CA GLN A 184 -1.52 0.45 13.43
C GLN A 184 -0.72 1.26 14.45
N ARG A 185 -0.59 0.73 15.67
CA ARG A 185 0.09 1.40 16.82
C ARG A 185 1.60 1.32 16.63
N GLY A 186 2.16 2.24 15.84
CA GLY A 186 3.60 2.19 15.54
C GLY A 186 4.01 0.84 14.95
N PRO A 187 5.31 0.58 14.75
CA PRO A 187 5.75 -0.72 14.27
C PRO A 187 5.60 -1.81 15.34
N PRO A 188 5.47 -3.10 14.93
CA PRO A 188 5.46 -4.24 15.84
C PRO A 188 6.75 -4.41 16.64
#